data_AF-A0AAV1KQ82-F1
#
_entry.id   AF-A0AAV1KQ82-F1
#
_cell.length_a   1.000
_cell.length_b   1.000
_cell.length_c   1.000
_cell.angle_alpha   90.00
_cell.angle_beta   90.00
_cell.angle_gamma   90.00
#
_symmetry.space_group_name_H-M   'P 1'
#
loop_
_entity.id
_entity.type
_entity.pdbx_description
1 polymer ?
#
loop_
_entity_poly.entity_id
_entity_poly.type
_entity_poly.pdbx_seq_one_letter_code
_entity_poly.pdbx_strand_id
1 'polypeptide(L)'
;MASVKVAVRVRPFNQREKDMNAKLIVQMDGKKTRLLTVKNSKEQNDGSREKYKDFTFDHSYWSFDHGDSHYASQEQVFSDLGVDVIDSAFEGYNACVFAYGQTGSGKTFTMMGSPECQGLIPRICRQLFSRMAAGKESGSSYRTEVSYLEIYNERVKDLLSGDSGHSLRVREHPKLGPYVQDLSRHLVSDYDDIQECMQRGNQQRTTASTQMNDVSSRSHAIFTLTFVRAGYTRHNNLPSETLSKVHLVDLAGSERADATGATGQRLVEGAHINKSLVTLGSVISALADSSQQADNRTPKGKKNVFIPYRDSVLTWLLKDSLGGNSKTIMIAAISPADCNYGETLSTLRYANRAKNIINKPTINEDPNVKLIRELRDEIDKLRAQIAHNTNPVEAEAGVLATLQRKEAQEKVLTEKWTEKWRETQQILQEQKALGLRKSGLGVVLDSDMPHLVGIDDNLLSTGVTLYHLKEGETVIGSAELVPTPDIVLSGAGVLPLHCRVALRDGVATLLPAPGAHCWLNTVLLDAPAKLSQGECTATHYTAHTAAHTTQHTTHTHTHTHTHTHTHTHTHTHFILSTFTPAELAVLTF
;
A
#
# COMPACT_ATOMS: atom_id res chain seq x y z
N MET A 1 5.01 -26.38 -0.49
CA MET A 1 4.84 -26.04 0.95
C MET A 1 6.08 -25.27 1.37
N ALA A 2 5.92 -24.23 2.19
CA ALA A 2 7.03 -23.39 2.65
C ALA A 2 6.88 -23.12 4.15
N SER A 3 7.91 -23.38 4.93
CA SER A 3 7.92 -23.02 6.36
C SER A 3 8.03 -21.51 6.52
N VAL A 4 7.46 -20.96 7.59
CA VAL A 4 7.68 -19.55 7.96
C VAL A 4 9.16 -19.36 8.30
N LYS A 5 9.81 -18.41 7.62
CA LYS A 5 11.20 -18.03 7.90
C LYS A 5 11.22 -17.15 9.15
N VAL A 6 12.15 -17.40 10.07
CA VAL A 6 12.27 -16.67 11.32
C VAL A 6 13.65 -16.06 11.46
N ALA A 7 13.69 -14.74 11.61
CA ALA A 7 14.89 -13.99 11.96
C ALA A 7 14.75 -13.38 13.36
N VAL A 8 15.82 -13.38 14.13
CA VAL A 8 15.90 -12.64 15.40
C VAL A 8 16.86 -11.47 15.24
N ARG A 9 16.53 -10.30 15.78
CA ARG A 9 17.40 -9.13 15.75
C ARG A 9 17.52 -8.52 17.14
N VAL A 10 18.76 -8.37 17.61
CA VAL A 10 19.05 -7.67 18.86
C VAL A 10 19.58 -6.26 18.57
N ARG A 11 19.04 -5.26 19.25
CA ARG A 11 19.46 -3.85 19.13
C ARG A 11 20.55 -3.49 20.14
N PRO A 12 21.22 -2.32 20.03
CA PRO A 12 22.08 -1.77 21.08
C PRO A 12 21.30 -1.43 22.34
N PHE A 13 22.00 -1.18 23.46
CA PHE A 13 21.37 -0.55 24.63
C PHE A 13 20.79 0.82 24.29
N ASN A 14 19.56 1.06 24.75
CA ASN A 14 18.97 2.40 24.73
C ASN A 14 19.48 3.24 25.92
N GLN A 15 19.16 4.53 25.93
CA GLN A 15 19.65 5.44 26.98
C GLN A 15 19.24 4.98 28.39
N ARG A 16 17.98 4.59 28.58
CA ARG A 16 17.46 4.10 29.87
C ARG A 16 18.23 2.88 30.38
N GLU A 17 18.56 1.94 29.52
CA GLU A 17 19.32 0.74 29.88
C GLU A 17 20.77 1.05 30.25
N LYS A 18 21.37 2.03 29.57
CA LYS A 18 22.70 2.56 29.94
C LYS A 18 22.65 3.24 31.30
N ASP A 19 21.66 4.10 31.53
CA ASP A 19 21.48 4.82 32.80
C ASP A 19 21.23 3.86 33.98
N MET A 20 20.58 2.72 33.71
CA MET A 20 20.34 1.66 34.70
C MET A 20 21.54 0.70 34.87
N ASN A 21 22.65 0.89 34.15
CA ASN A 21 23.77 -0.06 34.09
C ASN A 21 23.30 -1.50 33.82
N ALA A 22 22.37 -1.67 32.88
CA ALA A 22 21.80 -2.96 32.54
C ALA A 22 22.87 -3.94 32.06
N LYS A 23 22.69 -5.22 32.39
CA LYS A 23 23.62 -6.28 31.98
C LYS A 23 23.22 -6.85 30.62
N LEU A 24 24.21 -7.09 29.77
CA LEU A 24 24.02 -7.75 28.48
C LEU A 24 23.77 -9.25 28.71
N ILE A 25 22.59 -9.73 28.31
CA ILE A 25 22.17 -11.13 28.52
C ILE A 25 21.98 -11.91 27.21
N VAL A 26 22.22 -11.30 26.06
CA VAL A 26 22.07 -11.91 24.74
C VAL A 26 23.44 -12.11 24.10
N GLN A 27 23.65 -13.29 23.51
CA GLN A 27 24.80 -13.58 22.65
C GLN A 27 24.28 -14.21 21.36
N MET A 28 24.82 -13.81 20.21
CA MET A 28 24.47 -14.38 18.92
C MET A 28 25.71 -14.85 18.19
N ASP A 29 25.63 -16.03 17.58
CA ASP A 29 26.71 -16.63 16.81
C ASP A 29 26.11 -17.44 15.65
N GLY A 30 26.35 -16.96 14.43
CA GLY A 30 25.70 -17.48 13.22
C GLY A 30 24.18 -17.50 13.33
N LYS A 31 23.58 -18.70 13.35
CA LYS A 31 22.12 -18.90 13.47
C LYS A 31 21.63 -19.08 14.91
N LYS A 32 22.55 -19.08 15.88
CA LYS A 32 22.27 -19.40 17.27
C LYS A 32 22.13 -18.12 18.08
N THR A 33 21.02 -18.00 18.81
CA THR A 33 20.79 -16.95 19.80
C THR A 33 20.78 -17.58 21.20
N ARG A 34 21.65 -17.09 22.09
CA ARG A 34 21.77 -17.57 23.47
C ARG A 34 21.29 -16.48 24.43
N LEU A 35 20.50 -16.88 25.42
CA LEU A 35 20.00 -16.00 26.46
C LEU A 35 20.53 -16.45 27.83
N LEU A 36 21.28 -15.59 28.50
CA LEU A 36 21.78 -15.82 29.85
C LEU A 36 20.61 -15.88 30.84
N THR A 37 20.52 -16.96 31.61
CA THR A 37 19.46 -17.14 32.61
C THR A 37 19.77 -16.30 33.85
N VAL A 38 18.95 -15.27 34.10
CA VAL A 38 19.02 -14.47 35.33
C VAL A 38 18.39 -15.27 36.47
N LYS A 39 19.19 -15.64 37.49
CA LYS A 39 18.66 -16.22 38.74
C LYS A 39 18.11 -15.09 39.62
N ASN A 40 16.96 -15.31 40.25
CA ASN A 40 16.47 -14.40 41.29
C ASN A 40 17.45 -14.41 42.46
N SER A 41 17.72 -13.23 43.02
CA SER A 41 18.73 -12.92 44.04
C SER A 41 18.61 -13.65 45.39
N LYS A 42 17.72 -14.65 45.53
CA LYS A 42 17.55 -15.46 46.74
C LYS A 42 18.32 -16.80 46.72
N GLU A 43 18.95 -17.17 45.60
CA GLU A 43 19.75 -18.41 45.46
C GLU A 43 21.22 -18.11 45.09
N GLN A 44 21.79 -17.04 45.64
CA GLN A 44 23.24 -16.82 45.60
C GLN A 44 23.90 -17.59 46.74
N ASN A 45 23.93 -18.91 46.62
CA ASN A 45 24.97 -19.70 47.25
C ASN A 45 25.42 -20.77 46.26
N ASP A 46 26.74 -20.83 46.12
CA ASP A 46 27.53 -21.79 45.38
C ASP A 46 27.85 -21.47 43.91
N GLY A 47 29.12 -21.74 43.53
CA GLY A 47 29.84 -21.31 42.33
C GLY A 47 29.28 -21.81 40.99
N SER A 48 28.03 -21.45 40.69
CA SER A 48 27.29 -21.99 39.55
C SER A 48 27.70 -21.34 38.22
N ARG A 49 28.19 -22.17 37.29
CA ARG A 49 28.37 -21.85 35.87
C ARG A 49 27.16 -21.09 35.31
N GLU A 50 27.43 -20.05 34.54
CA GLU A 50 26.40 -19.33 33.78
C GLU A 50 25.56 -20.30 32.95
N LYS A 51 24.23 -20.25 33.11
CA LYS A 51 23.30 -21.13 32.40
C LYS A 51 22.64 -20.39 31.25
N TYR A 52 22.87 -20.87 30.04
CA TYR A 52 22.30 -20.30 28.81
C TYR A 52 21.08 -21.09 28.33
N LYS A 53 20.13 -20.39 27.71
CA LYS A 53 19.07 -20.98 26.90
C LYS A 53 19.37 -20.70 25.44
N ASP A 54 19.50 -21.77 24.66
CA ASP A 54 19.88 -21.71 23.26
C ASP A 54 18.66 -21.84 22.35
N PHE A 55 18.62 -21.01 21.31
CA PHE A 55 17.62 -21.03 20.26
C PHE A 55 18.32 -20.96 18.89
N THR A 56 17.74 -21.61 17.88
CA THR A 56 18.31 -21.64 16.52
C THR A 56 17.26 -21.19 15.51
N PHE A 57 17.58 -20.15 14.76
CA PHE A 57 16.67 -19.52 13.79
C PHE A 57 17.25 -19.59 12.38
N ASP A 58 16.54 -19.04 11.39
CA ASP A 58 17.08 -18.96 10.03
C ASP A 58 18.15 -17.87 9.96
N HIS A 59 17.95 -16.75 10.67
CA HIS A 59 18.92 -15.67 10.85
C HIS A 59 18.94 -15.18 12.31
N SER A 60 20.11 -14.81 12.83
CA SER A 60 20.29 -14.12 14.12
C SER A 60 21.19 -12.90 13.92
N TYR A 61 20.59 -11.71 13.97
CA TYR A 61 21.23 -10.44 13.67
C TYR A 61 21.72 -9.75 14.93
N TRP A 62 23.04 -9.69 15.09
CA TRP A 62 23.70 -8.89 16.11
C TRP A 62 23.81 -7.43 15.66
N SER A 63 22.90 -6.56 16.08
CA SER A 63 23.00 -5.12 15.81
C SER A 63 23.38 -4.34 17.08
N PHE A 64 24.06 -4.95 18.05
CA PHE A 64 24.35 -4.33 19.36
C PHE A 64 25.51 -3.32 19.31
N ASP A 65 26.62 -3.68 18.66
CA ASP A 65 27.82 -2.82 18.58
C ASP A 65 28.29 -2.71 17.12
N HIS A 66 28.38 -1.48 16.62
CA HIS A 66 28.83 -1.17 15.26
C HIS A 66 30.30 -1.52 15.01
N GLY A 67 31.13 -1.58 16.07
CA GLY A 67 32.54 -1.98 15.97
C GLY A 67 32.75 -3.49 15.87
N ASP A 68 31.69 -4.29 16.03
CA ASP A 68 31.76 -5.74 15.99
C ASP A 68 31.89 -6.26 14.55
N SER A 69 32.76 -7.25 14.34
CA SER A 69 32.97 -7.86 13.02
C SER A 69 31.73 -8.59 12.51
N HIS A 70 30.83 -9.02 13.40
CA HIS A 70 29.55 -9.64 13.05
C HIS A 70 28.36 -8.68 13.19
N TYR A 71 28.58 -7.37 13.13
CA TYR A 71 27.50 -6.38 13.16
C TYR A 71 26.56 -6.52 11.95
N ALA A 72 25.26 -6.66 12.23
CA ALA A 72 24.20 -6.72 11.25
C ALA A 72 23.59 -5.33 11.01
N SER A 73 23.88 -4.74 9.86
CA SER A 73 23.33 -3.45 9.43
C SER A 73 21.91 -3.57 8.84
N GLN A 74 21.25 -2.43 8.61
CA GLN A 74 19.99 -2.39 7.84
C GLN A 74 20.14 -3.00 6.44
N GLU A 75 21.32 -2.80 5.81
CA GLU A 75 21.64 -3.35 4.49
C GLU A 75 21.69 -4.88 4.54
N GLN A 76 22.38 -5.45 5.54
CA GLN A 76 22.47 -6.90 5.70
C GLN A 76 21.08 -7.52 5.91
N VAL A 77 20.26 -6.94 6.79
CA VAL A 77 18.90 -7.42 7.04
C VAL A 77 18.03 -7.33 5.77
N PHE A 78 18.19 -6.28 4.97
CA PHE A 78 17.51 -6.14 3.69
C PHE A 78 17.99 -7.16 2.65
N SER A 79 19.29 -7.37 2.52
CA SER A 79 19.86 -8.34 1.58
C SER A 79 19.35 -9.76 1.86
N ASP A 80 19.28 -10.14 3.13
CA ASP A 80 18.89 -11.50 3.53
C ASP A 80 17.37 -11.75 3.49
N LEU A 81 16.55 -10.73 3.79
CA LEU A 81 15.10 -10.89 3.94
C LEU A 81 14.29 -10.12 2.89
N GLY A 82 14.71 -8.90 2.58
CA GLY A 82 13.99 -8.02 1.65
C GLY A 82 14.09 -8.48 0.20
N VAL A 83 15.23 -9.01 -0.21
CA VAL A 83 15.44 -9.56 -1.57
C VAL A 83 14.48 -10.72 -1.83
N ASP A 84 14.34 -11.65 -0.88
CA ASP A 84 13.40 -12.78 -0.97
C ASP A 84 11.95 -12.34 -1.15
N VAL A 85 11.55 -11.25 -0.50
CA VAL A 85 10.21 -10.67 -0.61
C VAL A 85 9.98 -10.12 -2.02
N ILE A 86 10.98 -9.42 -2.56
CA ILE A 86 10.92 -8.88 -3.92
C ILE A 86 10.88 -10.02 -4.93
N ASP A 87 11.76 -11.01 -4.82
CA ASP A 87 11.79 -12.18 -5.70
C ASP A 87 10.42 -12.88 -5.71
N SER A 88 9.85 -13.09 -4.52
CA SER A 88 8.53 -13.67 -4.37
C SER A 88 7.44 -12.83 -5.04
N ALA A 89 7.49 -11.51 -4.91
CA ALA A 89 6.54 -10.61 -5.55
C ALA A 89 6.62 -10.67 -7.09
N PHE A 90 7.83 -10.72 -7.66
CA PHE A 90 8.08 -10.83 -9.11
C PHE A 90 7.73 -12.20 -9.69
N GLU A 91 7.80 -13.25 -8.88
CA GLU A 91 7.32 -14.60 -9.20
C GLU A 91 5.78 -14.72 -9.14
N GLY A 92 5.09 -13.74 -8.53
CA GLY A 92 3.63 -13.76 -8.36
C GLY A 92 3.15 -14.44 -7.08
N TYR A 93 4.02 -14.70 -6.11
CA TYR A 93 3.64 -15.16 -4.78
C TYR A 93 3.23 -14.00 -3.89
N ASN A 94 2.25 -14.22 -3.01
CA ASN A 94 2.05 -13.31 -1.88
C ASN A 94 3.22 -13.44 -0.91
N ALA A 95 3.59 -12.33 -0.29
CA ALA A 95 4.63 -12.27 0.72
C ALA A 95 4.14 -11.51 1.95
N CYS A 96 4.64 -11.89 3.13
CA CYS A 96 4.35 -11.19 4.37
C CYS A 96 5.61 -11.11 5.22
N VAL A 97 5.94 -9.90 5.68
CA VAL A 97 6.98 -9.66 6.68
C VAL A 97 6.33 -8.98 7.86
N PHE A 98 6.46 -9.55 9.05
CA PHE A 98 5.98 -8.91 10.26
C PHE A 98 7.04 -8.86 11.35
N ALA A 99 7.17 -7.70 12.00
CA ALA A 99 8.05 -7.51 13.15
C ALA A 99 7.28 -7.72 14.46
N TYR A 100 7.83 -8.50 15.38
CA TYR A 100 7.24 -8.87 16.67
C TYR A 100 8.24 -8.69 17.81
N GLY A 101 7.77 -8.26 18.98
CA GLY A 101 8.57 -8.07 20.19
C GLY A 101 8.05 -6.93 21.05
N GLN A 102 8.65 -6.74 22.23
CA GLN A 102 8.23 -5.68 23.15
C GLN A 102 8.43 -4.26 22.56
N THR A 103 7.75 -3.27 23.13
CA THR A 103 7.99 -1.87 22.82
C THR A 103 9.45 -1.49 23.03
N GLY A 104 9.97 -0.69 22.11
CA GLY A 104 11.37 -0.29 22.10
C GLY A 104 12.35 -1.39 21.72
N SER A 105 11.94 -2.61 21.32
CA SER A 105 12.87 -3.67 20.91
C SER A 105 13.48 -3.50 19.50
N GLY A 106 12.98 -2.56 18.70
CA GLY A 106 13.48 -2.27 17.35
C GLY A 106 12.60 -2.75 16.19
N LYS A 107 11.30 -3.04 16.44
CA LYS A 107 10.32 -3.41 15.39
C LYS A 107 10.22 -2.35 14.29
N THR A 108 9.80 -1.14 14.64
CA THR A 108 9.67 -0.01 13.72
C THR A 108 11.01 0.38 13.09
N PHE A 109 12.12 0.32 13.83
CA PHE A 109 13.45 0.55 13.26
C PHE A 109 13.82 -0.48 12.19
N THR A 110 13.40 -1.73 12.34
CA THR A 110 13.64 -2.76 11.32
C THR A 110 12.72 -2.60 10.11
N MET A 111 11.44 -2.28 10.34
CA MET A 111 10.46 -2.15 9.26
C MET A 111 10.60 -0.82 8.50
N MET A 112 10.54 0.32 9.20
CA MET A 112 10.61 1.65 8.61
C MET A 112 12.03 2.23 8.64
N GLY A 113 12.73 2.08 9.77
CA GLY A 113 14.04 2.69 10.02
C GLY A 113 13.98 4.15 10.41
N SER A 114 15.12 4.83 10.32
CA SER A 114 15.24 6.29 10.44
C SER A 114 15.55 6.91 9.08
N PRO A 115 15.46 8.25 8.92
CA PRO A 115 15.87 8.92 7.68
C PRO A 115 17.30 8.57 7.25
N GLU A 116 18.22 8.43 8.19
CA GLU A 116 19.63 8.10 7.97
C GLU A 116 19.84 6.59 7.76
N CYS A 117 19.00 5.76 8.38
CA CYS A 117 19.12 4.30 8.40
C CYS A 117 17.79 3.65 8.05
N GLN A 118 17.41 3.79 6.77
CA GLN A 118 16.18 3.24 6.22
C GLN A 118 16.04 1.72 6.46
N GLY A 119 14.85 1.28 6.83
CA GLY A 119 14.51 -0.10 7.13
C GLY A 119 14.05 -0.91 5.91
N LEU A 120 13.38 -2.03 6.16
CA LEU A 120 12.94 -2.95 5.12
C LEU A 120 11.93 -2.34 4.14
N ILE A 121 10.89 -1.64 4.62
CA ILE A 121 9.82 -1.10 3.78
C ILE A 121 10.37 -0.16 2.70
N PRO A 122 11.09 0.93 3.03
CA PRO A 122 11.63 1.83 2.01
C PRO A 122 12.63 1.14 1.07
N ARG A 123 13.46 0.21 1.57
CA ARG A 123 14.44 -0.52 0.73
C ARG A 123 13.77 -1.49 -0.24
N ILE A 124 12.76 -2.23 0.23
CA ILE A 124 11.94 -3.13 -0.60
C ILE A 124 11.26 -2.33 -1.70
N CYS A 125 10.63 -1.21 -1.36
CA CYS A 125 9.96 -0.37 -2.35
C CYS A 125 10.94 0.19 -3.38
N ARG A 126 12.08 0.76 -2.95
CA ARG A 126 13.09 1.30 -3.87
C ARG A 126 13.60 0.24 -4.85
N GLN A 127 13.95 -0.94 -4.33
CA GLN A 127 14.49 -2.02 -5.16
C GLN A 127 13.42 -2.63 -6.08
N LEU A 128 12.15 -2.71 -5.63
CA LEU A 128 11.03 -3.12 -6.47
C LEU A 128 10.93 -2.22 -7.72
N PHE A 129 10.92 -0.90 -7.54
CA PHE A 129 10.84 0.05 -8.66
C PHE A 129 12.10 0.05 -9.55
N SER A 130 13.28 -0.10 -8.95
CA SER A 130 14.53 -0.27 -9.72
C SER A 130 14.45 -1.48 -10.64
N ARG A 131 13.96 -2.63 -10.14
CA ARG A 131 13.77 -3.83 -10.96
C ARG A 131 12.64 -3.69 -11.98
N MET A 132 11.57 -2.96 -11.66
CA MET A 132 10.50 -2.65 -12.62
C MET A 132 11.04 -1.84 -13.79
N ALA A 133 11.88 -0.82 -13.54
CA ALA A 133 12.48 0.00 -14.59
C ALA A 133 13.30 -0.87 -15.57
N ALA A 134 14.19 -1.73 -15.06
CA ALA A 134 14.96 -2.66 -15.88
C ALA A 134 14.07 -3.68 -16.62
N GLY A 135 12.97 -4.11 -15.99
CA GLY A 135 12.03 -5.05 -16.59
C GLY A 135 11.20 -4.45 -17.74
N LYS A 136 10.89 -3.14 -17.68
CA LYS A 136 10.17 -2.41 -18.74
C LYS A 136 10.95 -2.40 -20.05
N GLU A 137 12.26 -2.26 -20.00
CA GLU A 137 13.15 -2.36 -21.17
C GLU A 137 13.02 -3.70 -21.89
N SER A 138 12.63 -4.75 -21.18
CA SER A 138 12.42 -6.09 -21.73
C SER A 138 10.99 -6.41 -22.12
N GLY A 139 10.11 -5.41 -22.19
CA GLY A 139 8.71 -5.56 -22.64
C GLY A 139 7.73 -6.02 -21.56
N SER A 140 8.13 -6.06 -20.29
CA SER A 140 7.21 -6.32 -19.18
C SER A 140 6.53 -5.03 -18.73
N SER A 141 5.23 -5.12 -18.44
CA SER A 141 4.42 -4.03 -17.90
C SER A 141 4.11 -4.28 -16.42
N TYR A 142 3.95 -3.20 -15.67
CA TYR A 142 3.74 -3.26 -14.22
C TYR A 142 2.67 -2.29 -13.77
N ARG A 143 1.91 -2.68 -12.75
CA ARG A 143 0.98 -1.82 -12.00
C ARG A 143 1.20 -2.05 -10.51
N THR A 144 1.39 -0.98 -9.76
CA THR A 144 1.64 -1.03 -8.34
C THR A 144 0.63 -0.15 -7.61
N GLU A 145 -0.06 -0.73 -6.63
CA GLU A 145 -0.97 -0.01 -5.74
C GLU A 145 -0.49 -0.17 -4.31
N VAL A 146 -0.68 0.86 -3.49
CA VAL A 146 -0.37 0.84 -2.06
C VAL A 146 -1.61 1.10 -1.23
N SER A 147 -1.69 0.43 -0.09
CA SER A 147 -2.61 0.78 0.98
C SER A 147 -1.88 0.75 2.31
N TYR A 148 -2.29 1.63 3.23
CA TYR A 148 -1.70 1.69 4.56
C TYR A 148 -2.80 1.82 5.60
N LEU A 149 -2.84 0.89 6.53
CA LEU A 149 -3.85 0.87 7.58
C LEU A 149 -3.24 0.70 8.95
N GLU A 150 -4.00 1.14 9.94
CA GLU A 150 -3.75 0.96 11.35
C GLU A 150 -4.86 0.11 11.97
N ILE A 151 -4.47 -0.83 12.84
CA ILE A 151 -5.37 -1.56 13.71
C ILE A 151 -5.10 -1.10 15.14
N TYR A 152 -6.08 -0.39 15.71
CA TYR A 152 -6.02 0.10 17.07
C TYR A 152 -7.34 -0.22 17.77
N ASN A 153 -7.27 -0.85 18.94
CA ASN A 153 -8.45 -1.24 19.71
C ASN A 153 -9.48 -2.06 18.89
N GLU A 154 -9.01 -3.05 18.12
CA GLU A 154 -9.82 -3.88 17.19
C GLU A 154 -10.63 -3.07 16.14
N ARG A 155 -10.24 -1.81 15.89
CA ARG A 155 -10.79 -0.97 14.84
C ARG A 155 -9.74 -0.76 13.75
N VAL A 156 -10.20 -0.74 12.50
CA VAL A 156 -9.35 -0.52 11.34
C VAL A 156 -9.51 0.92 10.89
N LYS A 157 -8.40 1.64 10.80
CA LYS A 157 -8.33 3.00 10.26
C LYS A 157 -7.46 2.98 9.01
N ASP A 158 -7.92 3.66 7.97
CA ASP A 158 -7.10 3.93 6.78
C ASP A 158 -6.20 5.14 7.06
N LEU A 159 -4.89 4.96 6.86
CA LEU A 159 -3.88 5.98 7.12
C LEU A 159 -3.64 6.89 5.91
N LEU A 160 -4.15 6.54 4.72
CA LEU A 160 -3.97 7.31 3.49
C LEU A 160 -5.22 8.07 3.07
N SER A 161 -6.38 7.79 3.68
CA SER A 161 -7.62 8.54 3.46
C SER A 161 -7.68 9.82 4.28
N GLY A 162 -8.21 10.90 3.70
CA GLY A 162 -8.51 12.15 4.41
C GLY A 162 -9.71 12.05 5.36
N ASP A 163 -10.58 11.05 5.16
CA ASP A 163 -11.75 10.84 6.01
C ASP A 163 -11.35 10.11 7.29
N SER A 164 -11.46 10.81 8.42
CA SER A 164 -10.90 10.40 9.70
C SER A 164 -11.92 9.77 10.65
N GLY A 165 -13.19 9.66 10.22
CA GLY A 165 -14.31 9.40 11.14
C GLY A 165 -14.71 7.94 11.37
N HIS A 166 -14.49 7.05 10.39
CA HIS A 166 -15.18 5.75 10.38
C HIS A 166 -14.20 4.57 10.49
N SER A 167 -14.47 3.64 11.40
CA SER A 167 -13.74 2.37 11.43
C SER A 167 -14.16 1.51 10.24
N LEU A 168 -13.18 1.07 9.46
CA LEU A 168 -13.42 0.16 8.34
C LEU A 168 -13.74 -1.25 8.84
N ARG A 169 -14.49 -1.99 8.02
CA ARG A 169 -14.94 -3.35 8.34
C ARG A 169 -14.11 -4.39 7.59
N VAL A 170 -13.67 -5.42 8.30
CA VAL A 170 -13.07 -6.60 7.68
C VAL A 170 -14.17 -7.52 7.16
N ARG A 171 -14.02 -7.99 5.92
CA ARG A 171 -14.86 -8.97 5.26
C ARG A 171 -14.00 -10.09 4.68
N GLU A 172 -14.63 -11.16 4.23
CA GLU A 172 -13.93 -12.29 3.62
C GLU A 172 -14.59 -12.65 2.29
N HIS A 173 -13.80 -12.72 1.22
CA HIS A 173 -14.26 -13.13 -0.10
C HIS A 173 -13.79 -14.57 -0.38
N PRO A 174 -14.63 -15.45 -0.97
CA PRO A 174 -14.28 -16.86 -1.16
C PRO A 174 -12.98 -17.11 -1.93
N LYS A 175 -12.62 -16.22 -2.86
CA LYS A 175 -11.38 -16.34 -3.66
C LYS A 175 -10.23 -15.44 -3.20
N LEU A 176 -10.55 -14.26 -2.64
CA LEU A 176 -9.54 -13.24 -2.34
C LEU A 176 -9.06 -13.28 -0.89
N GLY A 177 -9.72 -14.10 -0.07
CA GLY A 177 -9.47 -14.15 1.36
C GLY A 177 -10.04 -12.94 2.11
N PRO A 178 -9.54 -12.67 3.32
CA PRO A 178 -9.93 -11.54 4.13
C PRO A 178 -9.46 -10.22 3.49
N TYR A 179 -10.33 -9.21 3.52
CA TYR A 179 -10.05 -7.87 3.01
C TYR A 179 -10.76 -6.81 3.84
N VAL A 180 -10.25 -5.58 3.80
CA VAL A 180 -10.88 -4.43 4.44
C VAL A 180 -11.77 -3.75 3.40
N GLN A 181 -13.05 -3.65 3.71
CA GLN A 181 -14.02 -2.94 2.87
C GLN A 181 -13.69 -1.44 2.90
N ASP A 182 -13.78 -0.79 1.74
CA ASP A 182 -13.59 0.66 1.57
C ASP A 182 -12.19 1.18 1.92
N LEU A 183 -11.20 0.29 2.09
CA LEU A 183 -9.80 0.67 2.23
C LEU A 183 -9.29 1.29 0.95
N SER A 184 -8.74 2.50 1.04
CA SER A 184 -8.18 3.21 -0.10
C SER A 184 -6.97 2.48 -0.66
N ARG A 185 -6.87 2.48 -2.00
CA ARG A 185 -5.74 1.97 -2.75
C ARG A 185 -5.24 3.09 -3.65
N HIS A 186 -3.98 3.44 -3.50
CA HIS A 186 -3.36 4.53 -4.22
C HIS A 186 -2.44 3.94 -5.27
N LEU A 187 -2.67 4.29 -6.53
CA LEU A 187 -1.77 3.92 -7.61
C LEU A 187 -0.46 4.70 -7.45
N VAL A 188 0.67 4.03 -7.63
CA VAL A 188 2.00 4.62 -7.51
C VAL A 188 2.84 4.28 -8.74
N SER A 189 3.53 5.29 -9.27
CA SER A 189 4.29 5.20 -10.52
C SER A 189 5.80 5.09 -10.28
N ASP A 190 6.28 5.58 -9.15
CA ASP A 190 7.67 5.53 -8.74
C ASP A 190 7.85 5.38 -7.21
N TYR A 191 9.10 5.44 -6.77
CA TYR A 191 9.44 5.34 -5.36
C TYR A 191 9.03 6.59 -4.54
N ASP A 192 9.02 7.77 -5.16
CA ASP A 192 8.72 9.02 -4.48
C ASP A 192 7.23 9.09 -4.12
N ASP A 193 6.35 8.61 -5.00
CA ASP A 193 4.91 8.44 -4.73
C ASP A 193 4.67 7.56 -3.49
N ILE A 194 5.41 6.44 -3.38
CA ILE A 194 5.33 5.55 -2.21
C ILE A 194 5.86 6.26 -0.97
N GLN A 195 6.97 6.98 -1.10
CA GLN A 195 7.58 7.70 0.00
C GLN A 195 6.61 8.75 0.56
N GLU A 196 5.90 9.49 -0.29
CA GLU A 196 4.84 10.41 0.13
C GLU A 196 3.71 9.68 0.87
N CYS A 197 3.23 8.55 0.33
CA CYS A 197 2.20 7.74 0.99
C CYS A 197 2.66 7.26 2.38
N MET A 198 3.89 6.77 2.50
CA MET A 198 4.46 6.36 3.79
C MET A 198 4.56 7.52 4.77
N GLN A 199 5.04 8.69 4.32
CA GLN A 199 5.15 9.88 5.16
C GLN A 199 3.78 10.36 5.65
N ARG A 200 2.79 10.48 4.76
CA ARG A 200 1.41 10.82 5.11
C ARG A 200 0.83 9.85 6.11
N GLY A 201 0.94 8.54 5.86
CA GLY A 201 0.39 7.55 6.77
C GLY A 201 1.07 7.55 8.14
N ASN A 202 2.39 7.76 8.19
CA ASN A 202 3.12 7.91 9.45
C ASN A 202 2.69 9.18 10.21
N GLN A 203 2.52 10.31 9.53
CA GLN A 203 2.02 11.54 10.15
C GLN A 203 0.60 11.35 10.72
N GLN A 204 -0.27 10.65 9.98
CA GLN A 204 -1.65 10.34 10.42
C GLN A 204 -1.68 9.37 11.61
N ARG A 205 -0.68 8.48 11.71
CA ARG A 205 -0.46 7.60 12.86
C ARG A 205 0.05 8.38 14.08
N THR A 206 0.95 9.35 13.88
CA THR A 206 1.53 10.18 14.96
C THR A 206 0.55 11.23 15.49
N THR A 207 -0.24 11.91 14.66
CA THR A 207 -1.17 12.97 15.11
C THR A 207 -2.29 12.48 16.03
N ALA A 208 -2.63 11.18 15.98
CA ALA A 208 -3.53 10.54 16.94
C ALA A 208 -2.91 10.40 18.35
N SER A 209 -1.60 10.65 18.51
CA SER A 209 -0.94 10.73 19.81
C SER A 209 -1.16 12.10 20.45
N THR A 210 -2.16 12.21 21.32
CA THR A 210 -2.17 13.28 22.32
C THR A 210 -0.88 13.22 23.15
N GLN A 211 -0.34 14.38 23.55
CA GLN A 211 0.97 14.70 24.20
C GLN A 211 1.55 13.79 25.31
N MET A 212 1.06 12.57 25.52
CA MET A 212 1.46 11.68 26.61
C MET A 212 1.46 10.18 26.24
N ASN A 213 1.21 9.78 24.98
CA ASN A 213 1.08 8.36 24.59
C ASN A 213 1.92 8.04 23.34
N ASP A 214 2.85 7.08 23.42
CA ASP A 214 3.50 6.50 22.22
C ASP A 214 2.52 5.57 21.50
N VAL A 215 1.63 6.13 20.68
CA VAL A 215 0.58 5.38 19.94
C VAL A 215 1.18 4.31 19.03
N SER A 216 2.41 4.50 18.53
CA SER A 216 3.09 3.52 17.68
C SER A 216 3.35 2.18 18.38
N SER A 217 3.50 2.20 19.71
CA SER A 217 3.67 1.01 20.53
C SER A 217 2.37 0.22 20.78
N ARG A 218 1.22 0.85 20.53
CA ARG A 218 -0.11 0.37 20.92
C ARG A 218 -1.02 0.05 19.73
N SER A 219 -0.57 0.28 18.51
CA SER A 219 -1.30 -0.06 17.29
C SER A 219 -0.47 -0.93 16.36
N HIS A 220 -1.14 -1.75 15.55
CA HIS A 220 -0.51 -2.50 14.47
C HIS A 220 -0.62 -1.67 13.19
N ALA A 221 0.46 -1.58 12.43
CA ALA A 221 0.44 -0.94 11.12
C ALA A 221 0.70 -1.98 10.03
N ILE A 222 -0.14 -1.99 8.99
CA ILE A 222 -0.01 -2.90 7.85
C ILE A 222 0.10 -2.07 6.59
N PHE A 223 1.30 -2.00 6.04
CA PHE A 223 1.56 -1.42 4.72
C PHE A 223 1.49 -2.54 3.68
N THR A 224 0.62 -2.38 2.68
CA THR A 224 0.41 -3.40 1.65
C THR A 224 0.78 -2.86 0.28
N LEU A 225 1.67 -3.58 -0.40
CA LEU A 225 1.93 -3.39 -1.82
C LEU A 225 1.13 -4.43 -2.60
N THR A 226 0.30 -3.99 -3.52
CA THR A 226 -0.34 -4.85 -4.53
C THR A 226 0.40 -4.65 -5.84
N PHE A 227 1.09 -5.69 -6.28
CA PHE A 227 1.97 -5.64 -7.45
C PHE A 227 1.42 -6.56 -8.53
N VAL A 228 1.12 -5.99 -9.69
CA VAL A 228 0.73 -6.71 -10.89
C VAL A 228 1.86 -6.62 -11.90
N ARG A 229 2.26 -7.78 -12.41
CA ARG A 229 3.18 -7.91 -13.54
C ARG A 229 2.44 -8.56 -14.68
N ALA A 230 2.53 -7.96 -15.86
CA ALA A 230 1.98 -8.54 -17.07
C ALA A 230 2.97 -8.41 -18.24
N GLY A 231 2.90 -9.36 -19.17
CA GLY A 231 3.72 -9.33 -20.37
C GLY A 231 3.71 -10.69 -21.08
N TYR A 232 4.69 -10.89 -21.95
CA TYR A 232 4.89 -12.16 -22.63
C TYR A 232 6.12 -12.88 -22.07
N THR A 233 6.02 -14.19 -21.92
CA THR A 233 7.16 -15.03 -21.52
C THR A 233 8.19 -15.10 -22.64
N ARG A 234 9.47 -14.88 -22.31
CA ARG A 234 10.55 -14.82 -23.32
C ARG A 234 10.74 -16.12 -24.10
N HIS A 235 10.44 -17.27 -23.49
CA HIS A 235 10.76 -18.58 -24.08
C HIS A 235 9.69 -19.07 -25.07
N ASN A 236 8.40 -18.82 -24.78
CA ASN A 236 7.28 -19.39 -25.55
C ASN A 236 6.32 -18.32 -26.11
N ASN A 237 6.61 -17.02 -25.90
CA ASN A 237 5.74 -15.91 -26.27
C ASN A 237 4.29 -16.07 -25.76
N LEU A 238 4.13 -16.71 -24.61
CA LEU A 238 2.82 -16.89 -23.95
C LEU A 238 2.50 -15.68 -23.09
N PRO A 239 1.24 -15.19 -23.08
CA PRO A 239 0.75 -14.24 -22.10
C PRO A 239 1.08 -14.69 -20.67
N SER A 240 1.44 -13.73 -19.83
CA SER A 240 1.71 -13.92 -18.41
C SER A 240 1.19 -12.71 -17.65
N GLU A 241 0.34 -12.95 -16.65
CA GLU A 241 -0.17 -11.92 -15.74
C GLU A 241 -0.20 -12.51 -14.34
N THR A 242 0.56 -11.91 -13.43
CA THR A 242 0.64 -12.34 -12.03
C THR A 242 0.34 -11.18 -11.08
N LEU A 243 -0.27 -11.52 -9.95
CA LEU A 243 -0.67 -10.60 -8.89
C LEU A 243 -0.05 -11.02 -7.56
N SER A 244 0.83 -10.21 -6.98
CA SER A 244 1.33 -10.44 -5.63
C SER A 244 0.84 -9.39 -4.66
N LYS A 245 0.48 -9.82 -3.46
CA LYS A 245 0.26 -8.94 -2.30
C LYS A 245 1.43 -9.09 -1.34
N VAL A 246 2.09 -7.99 -1.04
CA VAL A 246 3.18 -7.93 -0.06
C VAL A 246 2.69 -7.16 1.15
N HIS A 247 2.54 -7.85 2.28
CA HIS A 247 2.20 -7.25 3.56
C HIS A 247 3.48 -6.97 4.36
N LEU A 248 3.68 -5.72 4.75
CA LEU A 248 4.77 -5.27 5.58
C LEU A 248 4.20 -4.72 6.88
N VAL A 249 4.34 -5.50 7.95
CA VAL A 249 3.59 -5.35 9.19
C VAL A 249 4.51 -4.94 10.35
N ASP A 250 4.16 -3.84 11.01
CA ASP A 250 4.77 -3.40 12.27
C ASP A 250 3.74 -3.62 13.39
N LEU A 251 3.93 -4.66 14.21
CA LEU A 251 3.00 -5.00 15.27
C LEU A 251 3.17 -4.09 16.50
N ALA A 252 2.14 -4.02 17.33
CA ALA A 252 2.20 -3.42 18.65
C ALA A 252 3.20 -4.15 19.57
N GLY A 253 3.53 -3.53 20.71
CA GLY A 253 4.34 -4.11 21.77
C GLY A 253 3.75 -5.41 22.31
N SER A 254 4.58 -6.45 22.45
CA SER A 254 4.17 -7.76 22.99
C SER A 254 4.14 -7.86 24.51
N GLU A 255 4.56 -6.81 25.21
CA GLU A 255 4.59 -6.78 26.68
C GLU A 255 3.20 -6.82 27.30
N ARG A 256 3.12 -7.39 28.51
CA ARG A 256 1.84 -7.52 29.24
C ARG A 256 1.37 -6.18 29.79
N ALA A 257 0.05 -5.96 29.77
CA ALA A 257 -0.57 -4.74 30.30
C ALA A 257 -0.24 -4.48 31.79
N ASP A 258 -0.07 -5.53 32.60
CA ASP A 258 0.24 -5.40 34.04
C ASP A 258 1.56 -4.66 34.30
N ALA A 259 2.50 -4.69 33.35
CA ALA A 259 3.78 -3.99 33.46
C ALA A 259 3.66 -2.46 33.26
N THR A 260 2.50 -1.98 32.78
CA THR A 260 2.30 -0.57 32.40
C THR A 260 1.67 0.30 33.50
N GLY A 261 1.13 -0.31 34.56
CA GLY A 261 0.46 0.43 35.65
C GLY A 261 -0.82 1.17 35.24
N ALA A 262 -1.43 0.81 34.10
CA ALA A 262 -2.57 1.51 33.52
C ALA A 262 -3.89 1.23 34.27
N THR A 263 -4.69 2.27 34.53
CA THR A 263 -6.02 2.19 35.15
C THR A 263 -7.14 2.72 34.22
N GLY A 264 -8.39 2.32 34.47
CA GLY A 264 -9.57 2.83 33.75
C GLY A 264 -9.60 2.48 32.25
N GLN A 265 -9.89 3.47 31.41
CA GLN A 265 -10.04 3.29 29.95
C GLN A 265 -8.76 2.78 29.27
N ARG A 266 -7.58 3.06 29.85
CA ARG A 266 -6.29 2.56 29.37
C ARG A 266 -6.11 1.06 29.59
N LEU A 267 -6.72 0.51 30.64
CA LEU A 267 -6.71 -0.94 30.92
C LEU A 267 -7.57 -1.68 29.88
N VAL A 268 -8.73 -1.14 29.53
CA VAL A 268 -9.60 -1.68 28.46
C VAL A 268 -8.87 -1.66 27.11
N GLU A 269 -8.24 -0.54 26.77
CA GLU A 269 -7.41 -0.41 25.56
C GLU A 269 -6.24 -1.41 25.56
N GLY A 270 -5.50 -1.53 26.67
CA GLY A 270 -4.44 -2.53 26.84
C GLY A 270 -4.95 -3.97 26.71
N ALA A 271 -6.18 -4.25 27.15
CA ALA A 271 -6.80 -5.56 26.99
C ALA A 271 -7.09 -5.88 25.51
N HIS A 272 -7.55 -4.91 24.71
CA HIS A 272 -7.79 -5.10 23.27
C HIS A 272 -6.50 -5.23 22.45
N ILE A 273 -5.46 -4.46 22.78
CA ILE A 273 -4.14 -4.61 22.14
C ILE A 273 -3.60 -6.02 22.42
N ASN A 274 -3.66 -6.44 23.69
CA ASN A 274 -3.27 -7.79 24.06
C ASN A 274 -4.17 -8.85 23.44
N LYS A 275 -5.47 -8.59 23.22
CA LYS A 275 -6.36 -9.52 22.52
C LYS A 275 -5.80 -9.92 21.16
N SER A 276 -5.44 -8.95 20.31
CA SER A 276 -4.88 -9.22 18.99
C SER A 276 -3.60 -10.07 19.02
N LEU A 277 -2.67 -9.77 19.93
CA LEU A 277 -1.39 -10.50 20.06
C LEU A 277 -1.53 -11.86 20.75
N VAL A 278 -2.43 -11.98 21.73
CA VAL A 278 -2.77 -13.25 22.38
C VAL A 278 -3.42 -14.18 21.36
N THR A 279 -4.40 -13.69 20.59
CA THR A 279 -5.02 -14.46 19.51
C THR A 279 -4.00 -14.86 18.45
N LEU A 280 -3.08 -13.97 18.06
CA LEU A 280 -1.97 -14.31 17.18
C LEU A 280 -1.14 -15.46 17.76
N GLY A 281 -0.87 -15.44 19.08
CA GLY A 281 -0.16 -16.51 19.78
C GLY A 281 -0.90 -17.84 19.74
N SER A 282 -2.22 -17.82 19.96
CA SER A 282 -3.07 -19.00 19.85
C SER A 282 -3.09 -19.58 18.43
N VAL A 283 -3.16 -18.72 17.40
CA VAL A 283 -3.09 -19.13 15.99
C VAL A 283 -1.75 -19.79 15.68
N ILE A 284 -0.64 -19.18 16.07
CA ILE A 284 0.72 -19.72 15.85
C ILE A 284 0.92 -21.05 16.57
N SER A 285 0.47 -21.15 17.82
CA SER A 285 0.53 -22.41 18.58
C SER A 285 -0.31 -23.51 17.92
N ALA A 286 -1.57 -23.23 17.56
CA ALA A 286 -2.44 -24.20 16.92
C ALA A 286 -1.87 -24.68 15.57
N LEU A 287 -1.27 -23.79 14.78
CA LEU A 287 -0.63 -24.11 13.50
C LEU A 287 0.64 -24.96 13.70
N ALA A 288 1.49 -24.60 14.67
CA ALA A 288 2.72 -25.34 14.97
C ALA A 288 2.42 -26.76 15.50
N ASP A 289 1.39 -26.92 16.33
CA ASP A 289 1.01 -28.24 16.86
C ASP A 289 0.37 -29.10 15.77
N SER A 290 -0.38 -28.48 14.85
CA SER A 290 -1.01 -29.18 13.70
C SER A 290 0.03 -29.71 12.71
N SER A 291 1.12 -28.98 12.47
CA SER A 291 2.17 -29.44 11.56
C SER A 291 2.97 -30.61 12.15
N GLN A 292 3.25 -30.59 13.45
CA GLN A 292 3.97 -31.69 14.12
C GLN A 292 3.15 -32.99 14.20
N GLN A 293 1.82 -32.90 14.29
CA GLN A 293 0.95 -34.07 14.27
C GLN A 293 0.85 -34.74 12.89
N ALA A 294 1.15 -34.03 11.80
CA ALA A 294 1.11 -34.60 10.45
C ALA A 294 2.28 -35.56 10.17
N ASP A 295 3.43 -35.39 10.82
CA ASP A 295 4.62 -36.25 10.66
C ASP A 295 4.57 -37.53 11.50
N ASN A 296 3.81 -37.54 12.60
CA ASN A 296 3.66 -38.72 13.46
C ASN A 296 2.46 -39.59 13.02
N ARG A 297 2.78 -40.60 12.21
CA ARG A 297 1.87 -41.65 11.70
C ARG A 297 0.99 -42.27 12.81
N THR A 298 -0.30 -41.92 12.82
CA THR A 298 -1.40 -42.89 12.97
C THR A 298 -2.62 -42.41 12.15
N PRO A 299 -3.24 -43.25 11.31
CA PRO A 299 -4.37 -42.88 10.44
C PRO A 299 -5.71 -42.83 11.22
N LYS A 300 -5.70 -42.35 12.47
CA LYS A 300 -6.93 -42.17 13.26
C LYS A 300 -7.35 -40.70 13.21
N GLY A 301 -8.08 -40.36 12.14
CA GLY A 301 -8.88 -39.15 12.00
C GLY A 301 -8.09 -37.85 12.00
N LYS A 302 -7.97 -37.20 10.83
CA LYS A 302 -7.63 -35.77 10.75
C LYS A 302 -8.67 -35.00 11.59
N LYS A 303 -8.38 -34.74 12.86
CA LYS A 303 -9.12 -33.72 13.60
C LYS A 303 -8.78 -32.41 12.91
N ASN A 304 -9.78 -31.77 12.30
CA ASN A 304 -9.66 -30.40 11.86
C ASN A 304 -9.39 -29.56 13.12
N VAL A 305 -8.12 -29.25 13.38
CA VAL A 305 -7.74 -28.34 14.45
C VAL A 305 -8.33 -26.98 14.09
N PHE A 306 -9.25 -26.50 14.93
CA PHE A 306 -9.85 -25.19 14.76
C PHE A 306 -8.79 -24.12 15.02
N ILE A 307 -8.56 -23.25 14.04
CA ILE A 307 -7.61 -22.14 14.14
C ILE A 307 -8.41 -20.83 14.29
N PRO A 308 -8.24 -20.10 15.42
CA PRO A 308 -9.10 -18.97 15.79
C PRO A 308 -8.76 -17.67 15.05
N TYR A 309 -8.69 -17.68 13.72
CA TYR A 309 -8.35 -16.48 12.94
C TYR A 309 -9.32 -15.32 13.16
N ARG A 310 -10.61 -15.62 13.39
CA ARG A 310 -11.68 -14.62 13.49
C ARG A 310 -11.77 -13.94 14.86
N ASP A 311 -11.01 -14.40 15.84
CA ASP A 311 -11.12 -13.90 17.21
C ASP A 311 -10.50 -12.49 17.35
N SER A 312 -9.64 -12.09 16.42
CA SER A 312 -9.11 -10.73 16.31
C SER A 312 -9.05 -10.24 14.86
N VAL A 313 -9.15 -8.93 14.67
CA VAL A 313 -9.02 -8.27 13.36
C VAL A 313 -7.66 -8.56 12.72
N LEU A 314 -6.58 -8.50 13.51
CA LEU A 314 -5.21 -8.75 13.04
C LEU A 314 -5.06 -10.17 12.49
N THR A 315 -5.45 -11.18 13.27
CA THR A 315 -5.34 -12.59 12.84
C THR A 315 -6.26 -12.91 11.68
N TRP A 316 -7.39 -12.21 11.56
CA TRP A 316 -8.28 -12.40 10.43
C TRP A 316 -7.65 -11.87 9.16
N LEU A 317 -7.05 -10.68 9.18
CA LEU A 317 -6.33 -10.12 8.02
C LEU A 317 -5.07 -10.91 7.66
N LEU A 318 -4.35 -11.44 8.65
CA LEU A 318 -3.13 -12.24 8.45
C LEU A 318 -3.40 -13.74 8.24
N LYS A 319 -4.66 -14.15 8.07
CA LYS A 319 -5.04 -15.56 7.86
C LYS A 319 -4.30 -16.19 6.67
N ASP A 320 -4.14 -15.45 5.57
CA ASP A 320 -3.41 -15.96 4.41
C ASP A 320 -1.89 -15.98 4.64
N SER A 321 -1.39 -15.10 5.51
CA SER A 321 0.02 -15.04 5.89
C SER A 321 0.45 -16.16 6.83
N LEU A 322 -0.45 -16.73 7.63
CA LEU A 322 -0.15 -17.75 8.63
C LEU A 322 -0.92 -19.03 8.29
N GLY A 323 -0.25 -20.05 7.74
CA GLY A 323 -0.87 -21.30 7.31
C GLY A 323 -1.59 -21.25 5.95
N GLY A 324 -1.53 -20.12 5.23
CA GLY A 324 -2.24 -19.88 3.97
C GLY A 324 -1.35 -19.72 2.73
N ASN A 325 -1.86 -18.97 1.75
CA ASN A 325 -1.19 -18.66 0.47
C ASN A 325 -0.30 -17.42 0.62
N SER A 326 0.86 -17.59 1.26
CA SER A 326 1.87 -16.53 1.41
C SER A 326 3.24 -17.13 1.77
N LYS A 327 4.32 -16.55 1.25
CA LYS A 327 5.67 -16.74 1.79
C LYS A 327 5.86 -15.75 2.94
N THR A 328 6.07 -16.25 4.15
CA THR A 328 6.00 -15.40 5.35
C THR A 328 7.31 -15.41 6.13
N ILE A 329 7.72 -14.22 6.56
CA ILE A 329 8.92 -13.96 7.34
C ILE A 329 8.50 -13.28 8.65
N MET A 330 8.90 -13.88 9.77
CA MET A 330 8.77 -13.28 11.10
C MET A 330 10.12 -12.68 11.52
N ILE A 331 10.12 -11.43 11.98
CA ILE A 331 11.28 -10.78 12.59
C ILE A 331 11.01 -10.56 14.07
N ALA A 332 11.69 -11.33 14.91
CA ALA A 332 11.64 -11.19 16.36
C ALA A 332 12.68 -10.17 16.83
N ALA A 333 12.23 -8.96 17.15
CA ALA A 333 13.08 -7.89 17.67
C ALA A 333 13.17 -7.98 19.19
N ILE A 334 14.39 -8.05 19.73
CA ILE A 334 14.66 -8.28 21.16
C ILE A 334 15.58 -7.23 21.79
N SER A 335 15.43 -7.05 23.10
CA SER A 335 16.31 -6.22 23.92
C SER A 335 17.52 -7.04 24.42
N PRO A 336 18.72 -6.45 24.47
CA PRO A 336 19.90 -7.08 25.07
C PRO A 336 19.91 -7.07 26.61
N ALA A 337 19.09 -6.23 27.26
CA ALA A 337 19.14 -5.93 28.68
C ALA A 337 18.50 -7.00 29.61
N ASP A 338 19.13 -7.23 30.76
CA ASP A 338 18.68 -8.13 31.82
C ASP A 338 17.33 -7.77 32.42
N CYS A 339 17.04 -6.48 32.58
CA CYS A 339 15.72 -6.00 33.02
C CYS A 339 14.57 -6.42 32.09
N ASN A 340 14.87 -6.76 30.83
CA ASN A 340 13.93 -7.23 29.82
C ASN A 340 13.97 -8.76 29.59
N TYR A 341 14.58 -9.53 30.52
CA TYR A 341 14.74 -10.99 30.36
C TYR A 341 13.44 -11.73 30.06
N GLY A 342 12.37 -11.42 30.81
CA GLY A 342 11.07 -12.12 30.69
C GLY A 342 10.43 -11.94 29.31
N GLU A 343 10.45 -10.73 28.79
CA GLU A 343 9.90 -10.37 27.48
C GLU A 343 10.75 -10.90 26.33
N THR A 344 12.09 -10.83 26.47
CA THR A 344 13.04 -11.40 25.51
C THR A 344 12.87 -12.91 25.39
N LEU A 345 12.79 -13.63 26.52
CA LEU A 345 12.55 -15.07 26.54
C LEU A 345 11.20 -15.43 25.89
N SER A 346 10.16 -14.63 26.17
CA SER A 346 8.82 -14.86 25.61
C SER A 346 8.82 -14.68 24.09
N THR A 347 9.49 -13.63 23.60
CA THR A 347 9.69 -13.36 22.16
C THR A 347 10.45 -14.50 21.47
N LEU A 348 11.56 -14.98 22.04
CA LEU A 348 12.34 -16.09 21.48
C LEU A 348 11.54 -17.41 21.42
N ARG A 349 10.77 -17.72 22.45
CA ARG A 349 9.89 -18.91 22.47
C ARG A 349 8.81 -18.82 21.40
N TYR A 350 8.25 -17.63 21.22
CA TYR A 350 7.22 -17.36 20.23
C TYR A 350 7.77 -17.54 18.81
N ALA A 351 8.93 -16.93 18.53
CA ALA A 351 9.67 -17.08 17.27
C ALA A 351 10.00 -18.56 16.98
N ASN A 352 10.42 -19.31 18.00
CA ASN A 352 10.75 -20.72 17.85
C ASN A 352 9.53 -21.59 17.47
N ARG A 353 8.32 -21.22 17.92
CA ARG A 353 7.08 -21.88 17.50
C ARG A 353 6.69 -21.50 16.07
N ALA A 354 6.82 -20.22 15.72
CA ALA A 354 6.45 -19.72 14.39
C ALA A 354 7.18 -20.45 13.25
N LYS A 355 8.44 -20.84 13.46
CA LYS A 355 9.24 -21.62 12.50
C LYS A 355 8.58 -22.93 12.04
N ASN A 356 7.74 -23.53 12.88
CA ASN A 356 7.06 -24.80 12.59
C ASN A 356 5.77 -24.63 11.78
N ILE A 357 5.35 -23.40 11.50
CA ILE A 357 4.18 -23.13 10.65
C ILE A 357 4.54 -23.43 9.20
N ILE A 358 3.69 -24.19 8.52
CA ILE A 358 3.84 -24.54 7.11
C ILE A 358 2.76 -23.83 6.30
N ASN A 359 3.19 -22.93 5.41
CA ASN A 359 2.35 -22.25 4.44
C ASN A 359 2.28 -23.03 3.12
N LYS A 360 1.28 -22.70 2.31
CA LYS A 360 1.05 -23.24 0.96
C LYS A 360 1.01 -22.10 -0.05
N PRO A 361 2.14 -21.39 -0.27
CA PRO A 361 2.20 -20.33 -1.27
C PRO A 361 1.99 -20.92 -2.67
N THR A 362 1.19 -20.21 -3.47
CA THR A 362 0.90 -20.51 -4.88
C THR A 362 1.11 -19.25 -5.72
N ILE A 363 1.54 -19.41 -6.97
CA ILE A 363 1.61 -18.30 -7.92
C ILE A 363 0.18 -17.85 -8.23
N ASN A 364 -0.10 -16.58 -8.00
CA ASN A 364 -1.40 -15.99 -8.27
C ASN A 364 -1.40 -15.45 -9.70
N GLU A 365 -1.83 -16.30 -10.63
CA GLU A 365 -1.93 -15.98 -12.06
C GLU A 365 -3.38 -15.65 -12.45
N ASP A 366 -3.57 -14.77 -13.43
CA ASP A 366 -4.91 -14.50 -13.97
C ASP A 366 -5.54 -15.82 -14.50
N PRO A 367 -6.81 -16.11 -14.16
CA PRO A 367 -7.44 -17.37 -14.57
C PRO A 367 -7.49 -17.58 -16.08
N ASN A 368 -7.65 -16.51 -16.88
CA ASN A 368 -7.67 -16.61 -18.33
C ASN A 368 -6.26 -16.91 -18.86
N VAL A 369 -5.24 -16.25 -18.29
CA VAL A 369 -3.83 -16.51 -18.64
C VAL A 369 -3.42 -17.95 -18.30
N LYS A 370 -3.82 -18.42 -17.11
CA LYS A 370 -3.61 -19.82 -16.72
C LYS A 370 -4.26 -20.78 -17.72
N LEU A 371 -5.51 -20.49 -18.13
CA LEU A 371 -6.23 -21.30 -19.11
C LEU A 371 -5.57 -21.25 -20.49
N ILE A 372 -5.06 -20.11 -20.94
CA ILE A 372 -4.29 -19.97 -22.19
C ILE A 372 -3.09 -20.92 -22.17
N ARG A 373 -2.32 -20.94 -21.06
CA ARG A 373 -1.18 -21.85 -20.91
C ARG A 373 -1.61 -23.32 -20.95
N GLU A 374 -2.64 -23.69 -20.20
CA GLU A 374 -3.15 -25.07 -20.18
C GLU A 374 -3.66 -25.52 -21.56
N LEU A 375 -4.37 -24.65 -22.28
CA LEU A 375 -4.81 -24.92 -23.65
C LEU A 375 -3.62 -25.10 -24.60
N ARG A 376 -2.57 -24.27 -24.49
CA ARG A 376 -1.37 -24.39 -25.33
C ARG A 376 -0.62 -25.69 -25.08
N ASP A 377 -0.42 -26.06 -23.82
CA ASP A 377 0.23 -27.31 -23.44
C ASP A 377 -0.55 -28.53 -23.98
N GLU A 378 -1.88 -28.45 -24.00
CA GLU A 378 -2.72 -29.51 -24.54
C GLU A 378 -2.72 -29.54 -26.07
N ILE A 379 -2.74 -28.39 -26.73
CA ILE A 379 -2.57 -28.25 -28.19
C ILE A 379 -1.26 -28.89 -28.63
N ASP A 380 -0.15 -28.61 -27.93
CA ASP A 380 1.16 -29.17 -28.26
C ASP A 380 1.21 -30.69 -28.06
N LYS A 381 0.58 -31.21 -26.99
CA LYS A 381 0.43 -32.66 -26.77
C LYS A 381 -0.40 -33.32 -27.88
N LEU A 382 -1.52 -32.73 -28.26
CA LEU A 382 -2.38 -33.26 -29.32
C LEU A 382 -1.68 -33.24 -30.68
N ARG A 383 -0.96 -32.17 -31.00
CA ARG A 383 -0.12 -32.08 -32.22
C ARG A 383 0.95 -33.16 -32.25
N ALA A 384 1.63 -33.40 -31.12
CA ALA A 384 2.62 -34.47 -31.01
C ALA A 384 1.99 -35.87 -31.18
N GLN A 385 0.79 -36.09 -30.64
CA GLN A 385 0.06 -37.36 -30.82
C GLN A 385 -0.34 -37.60 -32.28
N ILE A 386 -0.80 -36.56 -32.99
CA ILE A 386 -1.11 -36.65 -34.42
C ILE A 386 0.17 -36.96 -35.22
N ALA A 387 1.28 -36.29 -34.91
CA ALA A 387 2.56 -36.51 -35.59
C ALA A 387 3.14 -37.93 -35.39
N HIS A 388 2.82 -38.59 -34.27
CA HIS A 388 3.39 -39.88 -33.90
C HIS A 388 2.51 -41.09 -34.25
N ASN A 389 1.23 -40.88 -34.60
CA ASN A 389 0.29 -41.95 -34.94
C ASN A 389 0.33 -42.27 -36.45
N THR A 390 0.73 -43.49 -36.79
CA THR A 390 0.94 -43.94 -38.18
C THR A 390 -0.26 -44.68 -38.80
N ASN A 391 -1.38 -44.86 -38.08
CA ASN A 391 -2.58 -45.57 -38.57
C ASN A 391 -3.78 -44.62 -38.73
N PRO A 392 -4.49 -44.61 -39.88
CA PRO A 392 -5.31 -43.45 -40.25
C PRO A 392 -6.83 -43.64 -40.09
N VAL A 393 -7.50 -42.49 -40.03
CA VAL A 393 -8.84 -42.14 -40.56
C VAL A 393 -9.95 -41.78 -39.56
N GLU A 394 -10.37 -42.60 -38.60
CA GLU A 394 -11.58 -42.26 -37.78
C GLU A 394 -11.30 -41.55 -36.44
N ALA A 395 -10.23 -41.93 -35.73
CA ALA A 395 -9.83 -41.25 -34.50
C ALA A 395 -9.23 -39.85 -34.77
N GLU A 396 -8.74 -39.64 -35.99
CA GLU A 396 -8.00 -38.45 -36.40
C GLU A 396 -8.93 -37.24 -36.59
N ALA A 397 -10.10 -37.40 -37.19
CA ALA A 397 -11.05 -36.32 -37.44
C ALA A 397 -11.62 -35.71 -36.14
N GLY A 398 -11.95 -36.55 -35.14
CA GLY A 398 -12.42 -36.10 -33.82
C GLY A 398 -11.32 -35.38 -33.03
N VAL A 399 -10.08 -35.86 -33.11
CA VAL A 399 -8.91 -35.21 -32.50
C VAL A 399 -8.60 -33.89 -33.19
N LEU A 400 -8.67 -33.81 -34.52
CA LEU A 400 -8.44 -32.59 -35.29
C LEU A 400 -9.50 -31.51 -34.99
N ALA A 401 -10.78 -31.90 -34.90
CA ALA A 401 -11.86 -30.99 -34.51
C ALA A 401 -11.67 -30.46 -33.08
N THR A 402 -11.20 -31.32 -32.17
CA THR A 402 -10.88 -30.92 -30.79
C THR A 402 -9.70 -29.96 -30.76
N LEU A 403 -8.65 -30.22 -31.55
CA LEU A 403 -7.48 -29.35 -31.70
C LEU A 403 -7.90 -27.96 -32.21
N GLN A 404 -8.64 -27.90 -33.32
CA GLN A 404 -9.13 -26.63 -33.89
C GLN A 404 -9.99 -25.84 -32.89
N ARG A 405 -10.86 -26.52 -32.13
CA ARG A 405 -11.67 -25.88 -31.09
C ARG A 405 -10.79 -25.27 -29.99
N LYS A 406 -9.76 -25.98 -29.53
CA LYS A 406 -8.83 -25.49 -28.51
C LYS A 406 -7.98 -24.34 -29.02
N GLU A 407 -7.49 -24.42 -30.25
CA GLU A 407 -6.74 -23.34 -30.92
C GLU A 407 -7.60 -22.07 -31.07
N ALA A 408 -8.86 -22.20 -31.50
CA ALA A 408 -9.77 -21.07 -31.59
C ALA A 408 -10.04 -20.44 -30.21
N GLN A 409 -10.23 -21.27 -29.17
CA GLN A 409 -10.44 -20.80 -27.81
C GLN A 409 -9.21 -20.07 -27.24
N GLU A 410 -8.01 -20.62 -27.45
CA GLU A 410 -6.74 -20.03 -27.04
C GLU A 410 -6.49 -18.67 -27.72
N LYS A 411 -6.79 -18.58 -29.02
CA LYS A 411 -6.69 -17.34 -29.79
C LYS A 411 -7.62 -16.25 -29.25
N VAL A 412 -8.90 -16.57 -29.03
CA VAL A 412 -9.89 -15.61 -28.50
C VAL A 412 -9.51 -15.11 -27.11
N LEU A 413 -9.05 -16.00 -26.23
CA LEU A 413 -8.63 -15.63 -24.88
C LEU A 413 -7.39 -14.73 -24.91
N THR A 414 -6.43 -15.05 -25.78
CA THR A 414 -5.21 -14.25 -25.96
C THR A 414 -5.53 -12.86 -26.48
N GLU A 415 -6.38 -12.74 -27.51
CA GLU A 415 -6.80 -11.45 -28.06
C GLU A 415 -7.52 -10.59 -27.02
N LYS A 416 -8.48 -11.17 -26.28
CA LYS A 416 -9.19 -10.47 -25.20
C LYS A 416 -8.25 -9.99 -24.10
N TRP A 417 -7.26 -10.82 -23.73
CA TRP A 417 -6.28 -10.43 -22.73
C TRP A 417 -5.40 -9.28 -23.23
N THR A 418 -4.92 -9.35 -24.47
CA THR A 418 -4.10 -8.29 -25.08
C THR A 418 -4.87 -6.97 -25.18
N GLU A 419 -6.15 -6.99 -25.54
CA GLU A 419 -7.00 -5.81 -25.61
C GLU A 419 -7.22 -5.17 -24.23
N LYS A 420 -7.69 -5.96 -23.26
CA LYS A 420 -7.85 -5.53 -21.86
C LYS A 420 -6.55 -4.91 -21.31
N TRP A 421 -5.41 -5.52 -21.63
CA TRP A 421 -4.12 -5.03 -21.16
C TRP A 421 -3.71 -3.73 -21.84
N ARG A 422 -3.95 -3.59 -23.15
CA ARG A 422 -3.69 -2.36 -23.90
C ARG A 422 -4.50 -1.19 -23.33
N GLU A 423 -5.80 -1.41 -23.06
CA GLU A 423 -6.65 -0.41 -22.41
C GLU A 423 -6.12 -0.04 -21.02
N THR A 424 -5.72 -1.03 -20.21
CA THR A 424 -5.16 -0.77 -18.88
C THR A 424 -3.86 0.04 -18.95
N GLN A 425 -2.98 -0.23 -19.91
CA GLN A 425 -1.76 0.54 -20.13
C GLN A 425 -2.06 1.97 -20.59
N GLN A 426 -3.04 2.15 -21.46
CA GLN A 426 -3.47 3.47 -21.91
C GLN A 426 -4.01 4.28 -20.73
N ILE A 427 -4.89 3.70 -19.89
CA ILE A 427 -5.41 4.36 -18.68
C ILE A 427 -4.28 4.73 -17.72
N LEU A 428 -3.29 3.84 -17.52
CA LEU A 428 -2.14 4.13 -16.66
C LEU A 428 -1.28 5.27 -17.21
N GLN A 429 -1.07 5.31 -18.53
CA GLN A 429 -0.32 6.37 -19.20
C GLN A 429 -1.07 7.70 -19.17
N GLU A 430 -2.38 7.67 -19.39
CA GLU A 430 -3.27 8.83 -19.25
C GLU A 430 -3.27 9.34 -17.81
N GLN A 431 -3.42 8.48 -16.79
CA GLN A 431 -3.35 8.88 -15.39
C GLN A 431 -2.01 9.51 -15.01
N LYS A 432 -0.91 9.01 -15.60
CA LYS A 432 0.41 9.61 -15.42
C LYS A 432 0.53 10.96 -16.14
N ALA A 433 0.02 11.08 -17.37
CA ALA A 433 0.03 12.31 -18.15
C ALA A 433 -0.91 13.39 -17.60
N LEU A 434 -1.97 12.97 -16.89
CA LEU A 434 -2.91 13.84 -16.19
C LEU A 434 -2.31 14.41 -14.89
N GLY A 435 -1.14 13.92 -14.44
CA GLY A 435 -0.48 14.33 -13.20
C GLY A 435 -1.41 14.37 -11.99
N LEU A 436 -2.41 13.47 -11.96
CA LEU A 436 -3.42 13.41 -10.91
C LEU A 436 -2.78 12.90 -9.62
N ARG A 437 -2.12 13.80 -8.90
CA ARG A 437 -1.61 13.57 -7.56
C ARG A 437 -2.75 13.85 -6.58
N LYS A 438 -3.33 12.79 -6.02
CA LYS A 438 -4.23 12.92 -4.85
C LYS A 438 -3.40 13.29 -3.62
N SER A 439 -3.24 14.59 -3.37
CA SER A 439 -2.69 15.11 -2.12
C SER A 439 -3.77 15.83 -1.32
N GLY A 440 -4.30 15.16 -0.28
CA GLY A 440 -5.24 15.75 0.68
C GLY A 440 -6.69 15.89 0.20
N LEU A 441 -7.37 16.93 0.71
CA LEU A 441 -8.78 17.28 0.43
C LEU A 441 -9.01 17.93 -0.95
N GLY A 442 -7.97 18.03 -1.78
CA GLY A 442 -8.02 18.63 -3.11
C GLY A 442 -7.29 17.77 -4.14
N VAL A 443 -7.62 17.96 -5.42
CA VAL A 443 -6.89 17.41 -6.56
C VAL A 443 -5.84 18.43 -6.97
N VAL A 444 -4.55 18.10 -6.85
CA VAL A 444 -3.49 18.87 -7.49
C VAL A 444 -3.33 18.30 -8.90
N LEU A 445 -3.51 19.16 -9.90
CA LEU A 445 -3.40 18.81 -11.31
C LEU A 445 -2.07 19.39 -11.83
N ASP A 446 -1.05 18.54 -11.93
CA ASP A 446 0.17 18.84 -12.69
C ASP A 446 -0.07 18.37 -14.14
N SER A 447 -0.70 19.19 -14.97
CA SER A 447 -0.90 18.84 -16.39
C SER A 447 0.02 19.68 -17.27
N ASP A 448 0.86 19.02 -18.08
CA ASP A 448 1.73 19.67 -19.07
C ASP A 448 0.94 20.23 -20.29
N MET A 449 -0.40 20.05 -20.32
CA MET A 449 -1.28 20.39 -21.45
C MET A 449 -2.31 21.44 -21.03
N PRO A 450 -2.56 22.49 -21.84
CA PRO A 450 -3.61 23.47 -21.55
C PRO A 450 -4.99 22.80 -21.39
N HIS A 451 -5.68 23.08 -20.30
CA HIS A 451 -6.95 22.43 -19.96
C HIS A 451 -7.94 23.40 -19.29
N LEU A 452 -9.22 23.05 -19.37
CA LEU A 452 -10.33 23.66 -18.64
C LEU A 452 -10.84 22.69 -17.58
N VAL A 453 -11.18 23.20 -16.39
CA VAL A 453 -11.67 22.42 -15.25
C VAL A 453 -13.15 22.71 -14.98
N GLY A 454 -14.10 21.96 -15.54
CA GLY A 454 -15.53 22.11 -15.21
C GLY A 454 -15.83 21.73 -13.76
N ILE A 455 -16.61 22.54 -13.04
CA ILE A 455 -17.08 22.25 -11.69
C ILE A 455 -18.56 21.86 -11.78
N ASP A 456 -18.92 20.66 -11.32
CA ASP A 456 -20.30 20.17 -11.34
C ASP A 456 -20.97 20.45 -9.97
N ASP A 457 -22.19 20.96 -10.00
CA ASP A 457 -23.01 21.35 -8.84
C ASP A 457 -23.51 20.14 -8.00
N ASN A 458 -23.27 18.90 -8.45
CA ASN A 458 -23.78 17.72 -7.77
C ASN A 458 -22.97 17.37 -6.51
N LEU A 459 -23.51 17.72 -5.33
CA LEU A 459 -22.98 17.47 -3.97
C LEU A 459 -22.59 16.00 -3.64
N LEU A 460 -22.95 15.04 -4.50
CA LEU A 460 -22.64 13.60 -4.35
C LEU A 460 -21.55 13.11 -5.32
N SER A 461 -21.17 13.94 -6.29
CA SER A 461 -20.08 13.72 -7.25
C SER A 461 -18.84 14.44 -6.72
N THR A 462 -17.64 13.92 -6.98
CA THR A 462 -16.39 14.62 -6.64
C THR A 462 -16.17 15.92 -7.46
N GLY A 463 -17.17 16.34 -8.25
CA GLY A 463 -17.43 17.75 -8.60
C GLY A 463 -16.48 18.41 -9.59
N VAL A 464 -15.59 17.68 -10.26
CA VAL A 464 -14.59 18.25 -11.17
C VAL A 464 -14.45 17.42 -12.45
N THR A 465 -14.67 18.04 -13.61
CA THR A 465 -14.48 17.47 -14.96
C THR A 465 -13.33 18.19 -15.66
N LEU A 466 -12.40 17.47 -16.27
CA LEU A 466 -11.27 18.07 -16.99
C LEU A 466 -11.46 18.00 -18.51
N TYR A 467 -11.27 19.11 -19.21
CA TYR A 467 -11.30 19.20 -20.67
C TYR A 467 -9.95 19.64 -21.20
N HIS A 468 -9.24 18.77 -21.91
CA HIS A 468 -7.99 19.14 -22.57
C HIS A 468 -8.26 19.93 -23.85
N LEU A 469 -7.59 21.06 -23.99
CA LEU A 469 -7.61 21.84 -25.21
C LEU A 469 -6.58 21.27 -26.18
N LYS A 470 -7.03 20.95 -27.40
CA LYS A 470 -6.15 20.57 -28.51
C LYS A 470 -5.91 21.80 -29.38
N GLU A 471 -4.79 21.79 -30.11
CA GLU A 471 -4.50 22.82 -31.12
C GLU A 471 -5.67 22.92 -32.10
N GLY A 472 -6.18 24.15 -32.32
CA GLY A 472 -7.39 24.39 -33.08
C GLY A 472 -8.52 25.01 -32.25
N GLU A 473 -9.76 24.79 -32.66
CA GLU A 473 -10.94 25.40 -32.04
C GLU A 473 -11.76 24.34 -31.29
N THR A 474 -12.03 24.60 -30.01
CA THR A 474 -12.96 23.83 -29.17
C THR A 474 -14.28 24.58 -29.07
N VAL A 475 -15.39 23.95 -29.46
CA VAL A 475 -16.73 24.53 -29.49
C VAL A 475 -17.49 24.19 -28.20
N ILE A 476 -18.07 25.21 -27.57
CA ILE A 476 -18.78 25.09 -26.29
C ILE A 476 -20.22 25.60 -26.46
N GLY A 477 -21.20 24.79 -26.05
CA GLY A 477 -22.61 25.14 -26.24
C GLY A 477 -23.59 24.10 -25.71
N SER A 478 -24.88 24.25 -26.00
CA SER A 478 -25.90 23.29 -25.59
C SER A 478 -25.95 22.05 -26.49
N ALA A 479 -26.60 20.98 -26.02
CA ALA A 479 -26.81 19.76 -26.80
C ALA A 479 -27.68 19.95 -28.06
N GLU A 480 -28.25 21.15 -28.25
CA GLU A 480 -29.13 21.47 -29.38
C GLU A 480 -28.37 21.84 -30.67
N LEU A 481 -27.06 22.13 -30.58
CA LEU A 481 -26.24 22.43 -31.76
C LEU A 481 -25.91 21.16 -32.55
N VAL A 482 -25.97 21.27 -33.88
CA VAL A 482 -25.59 20.20 -34.81
C VAL A 482 -24.50 20.72 -35.76
N PRO A 483 -23.31 20.09 -35.84
CA PRO A 483 -22.88 18.94 -35.04
C PRO A 483 -22.77 19.30 -33.55
N THR A 484 -22.83 18.28 -32.69
CA THR A 484 -22.77 18.46 -31.24
C THR A 484 -21.48 19.18 -30.83
N PRO A 485 -21.53 20.15 -29.91
CA PRO A 485 -20.34 20.84 -29.41
C PRO A 485 -19.31 19.88 -28.80
N ASP A 486 -18.04 20.30 -28.78
CA ASP A 486 -16.97 19.55 -28.11
C ASP A 486 -17.15 19.52 -26.58
N ILE A 487 -17.69 20.60 -26.02
CA ILE A 487 -18.07 20.70 -24.60
C ILE A 487 -19.54 21.10 -24.54
N VAL A 488 -20.36 20.19 -24.00
CA VAL A 488 -21.81 20.39 -23.87
C VAL A 488 -22.14 20.92 -22.48
N LEU A 489 -22.83 22.06 -22.43
CA LEU A 489 -23.29 22.69 -21.20
C LEU A 489 -24.80 22.60 -21.04
N SER A 490 -25.22 22.56 -19.78
CA SER A 490 -26.63 22.53 -19.39
C SER A 490 -26.91 23.67 -18.42
N GLY A 491 -27.99 24.42 -18.65
CA GLY A 491 -28.35 25.59 -17.85
C GLY A 491 -29.30 26.53 -18.60
N ALA A 492 -30.15 27.23 -17.86
CA ALA A 492 -31.01 28.26 -18.46
C ALA A 492 -30.13 29.43 -18.96
N GLY A 493 -30.21 29.75 -20.25
CA GLY A 493 -29.43 30.82 -20.88
C GLY A 493 -28.18 30.38 -21.64
N VAL A 494 -27.85 29.07 -21.64
CA VAL A 494 -26.81 28.51 -22.52
C VAL A 494 -27.34 28.46 -23.96
N LEU A 495 -26.59 29.03 -24.90
CA LEU A 495 -26.95 29.04 -26.32
C LEU A 495 -26.46 27.75 -27.02
N PRO A 496 -27.08 27.32 -28.14
CA PRO A 496 -26.58 26.20 -28.94
C PRO A 496 -25.10 26.36 -29.30
N LEU A 497 -24.70 27.54 -29.77
CA LEU A 497 -23.31 27.96 -29.85
C LEU A 497 -23.09 29.07 -28.82
N HIS A 498 -22.41 28.77 -27.71
CA HIS A 498 -22.22 29.73 -26.63
C HIS A 498 -20.86 30.42 -26.70
N CYS A 499 -19.78 29.67 -26.84
CA CYS A 499 -18.46 30.23 -27.09
C CYS A 499 -17.53 29.22 -27.77
N ARG A 500 -16.34 29.70 -28.14
CA ARG A 500 -15.27 28.88 -28.72
C ARG A 500 -13.99 29.19 -27.97
N VAL A 501 -13.13 28.19 -27.78
CA VAL A 501 -11.77 28.40 -27.30
C VAL A 501 -10.82 28.02 -28.42
N ALA A 502 -10.06 28.99 -28.92
CA ALA A 502 -9.02 28.77 -29.92
C ALA A 502 -7.67 28.64 -29.22
N LEU A 503 -7.03 27.47 -29.32
CA LEU A 503 -5.65 27.24 -28.90
C LEU A 503 -4.74 27.34 -30.13
N ARG A 504 -3.84 28.32 -30.13
CA ARG A 504 -2.84 28.53 -31.18
C ARG A 504 -1.47 28.81 -30.59
N ASP A 505 -0.47 28.02 -30.97
CA ASP A 505 0.92 28.18 -30.49
C ASP A 505 1.02 28.27 -28.94
N GLY A 506 0.19 27.48 -28.24
CA GLY A 506 0.12 27.47 -26.78
C GLY A 506 -0.67 28.63 -26.14
N VAL A 507 -1.29 29.50 -26.93
CA VAL A 507 -2.13 30.61 -26.45
C VAL A 507 -3.61 30.27 -26.62
N ALA A 508 -4.34 30.15 -25.49
CA ALA A 508 -5.78 29.96 -25.49
C ALA A 508 -6.53 31.31 -25.54
N THR A 509 -7.48 31.44 -26.46
CA THR A 509 -8.34 32.64 -26.61
C THR A 509 -9.80 32.22 -26.59
N LEU A 510 -10.61 32.80 -25.71
CA LEU A 510 -12.05 32.61 -25.66
C LEU A 510 -12.75 33.60 -26.60
N LEU A 511 -13.62 33.09 -27.46
CA LEU A 511 -14.44 33.84 -28.40
C LEU A 511 -15.91 33.67 -28.03
N PRO A 512 -16.57 34.68 -27.43
CA PRO A 512 -17.99 34.61 -27.12
C PRO A 512 -18.82 34.62 -28.41
N ALA A 513 -19.89 33.83 -28.45
CA ALA A 513 -20.85 33.90 -29.55
C ALA A 513 -21.75 35.15 -29.40
N PRO A 514 -22.32 35.68 -30.49
CA PRO A 514 -23.26 36.81 -30.41
C PRO A 514 -24.44 36.50 -29.48
N GLY A 515 -24.63 37.33 -28.46
CA GLY A 515 -25.69 37.16 -27.46
C GLY A 515 -25.37 36.17 -26.34
N ALA A 516 -24.18 35.55 -26.31
CA ALA A 516 -23.74 34.71 -25.22
C ALA A 516 -23.22 35.54 -24.03
N HIS A 517 -23.58 35.13 -22.82
CA HIS A 517 -23.06 35.73 -21.60
C HIS A 517 -21.82 34.98 -21.09
N CYS A 518 -20.67 35.24 -21.69
CA CYS A 518 -19.41 34.67 -21.23
C CYS A 518 -18.69 35.66 -20.29
N TRP A 519 -18.34 35.21 -19.11
CA TRP A 519 -17.60 35.99 -18.13
C TRP A 519 -16.19 35.45 -18.00
N LEU A 520 -15.22 36.34 -17.84
CA LEU A 520 -13.87 36.03 -17.41
C LEU A 520 -13.63 36.76 -16.09
N ASN A 521 -13.47 35.99 -15.03
CA ASN A 521 -13.54 36.40 -13.63
C ASN A 521 -14.85 37.14 -13.34
N THR A 522 -14.79 38.45 -13.18
CA THR A 522 -15.96 39.32 -12.90
C THR A 522 -16.32 40.22 -14.08
N VAL A 523 -15.70 40.00 -15.25
CA VAL A 523 -15.88 40.83 -16.45
C VAL A 523 -16.66 40.08 -17.51
N LEU A 524 -17.78 40.66 -17.95
CA LEU A 524 -18.53 40.16 -19.10
C LEU A 524 -17.74 40.43 -20.38
N LEU A 525 -17.58 39.40 -21.22
CA LEU A 525 -16.86 39.47 -22.48
C LEU A 525 -17.82 39.78 -23.63
N ASP A 526 -17.54 40.86 -24.36
CA ASP A 526 -18.19 41.28 -25.60
C ASP A 526 -17.29 41.08 -26.83
N ALA A 527 -16.02 40.73 -26.62
CA ALA A 527 -15.01 40.50 -27.64
C ALA A 527 -14.07 39.33 -27.25
N PRO A 528 -13.26 38.81 -28.20
CA PRO A 528 -12.29 37.76 -27.91
C PRO A 528 -11.31 38.14 -26.79
N ALA A 529 -11.08 37.24 -25.84
CA ALA A 529 -10.20 37.45 -24.70
C ALA A 529 -9.18 36.31 -24.55
N LYS A 530 -7.93 36.67 -24.29
CA LYS A 530 -6.86 35.69 -24.01
C LYS A 530 -7.06 35.13 -22.60
N LEU A 531 -6.95 33.81 -22.46
CA LEU A 531 -7.03 33.12 -21.17
C LEU A 531 -5.63 32.94 -20.58
N SER A 532 -5.52 33.21 -19.28
CA SER A 532 -4.30 33.07 -18.46
C SER A 532 -4.50 32.06 -17.33
N GLN A 533 -3.39 31.54 -16.76
CA GLN A 533 -3.43 30.60 -15.65
C GLN A 533 -4.19 31.19 -14.44
N GLY A 534 -5.13 30.45 -13.87
CA GLY A 534 -5.93 30.84 -12.71
C GLY A 534 -7.21 31.61 -13.01
N GLU A 535 -7.53 31.93 -14.27
CA GLU A 535 -8.72 32.72 -14.61
C GLU A 535 -9.99 31.86 -14.67
N CYS A 536 -11.05 32.29 -13.96
CA CYS A 536 -12.32 31.59 -13.90
C CYS A 536 -13.26 32.08 -15.01
N THR A 537 -13.92 31.21 -15.76
CA THR A 537 -14.98 31.59 -16.70
C THR A 537 -16.38 31.18 -16.21
N ALA A 538 -17.38 32.03 -16.42
CA ALA A 538 -18.76 31.73 -16.05
C ALA A 538 -19.72 32.03 -17.20
N THR A 539 -20.77 31.21 -17.33
CA THR A 539 -21.77 31.34 -18.41
C THR A 539 -23.08 31.99 -17.96
N HIS A 540 -23.19 32.34 -16.66
CA HIS A 540 -24.28 33.11 -16.07
C HIS A 540 -23.87 33.73 -14.71
N TYR A 541 -24.33 34.94 -14.37
CA TYR A 541 -24.13 35.57 -13.05
C TYR A 541 -25.47 36.03 -12.45
N THR A 542 -25.75 35.68 -11.20
CA THR A 542 -26.86 36.26 -10.41
C THR A 542 -26.32 36.76 -9.07
N ALA A 543 -26.29 38.09 -8.88
CA ALA A 543 -25.88 38.69 -7.62
C ALA A 543 -26.95 38.48 -6.54
N HIS A 544 -26.68 37.64 -5.54
CA HIS A 544 -27.43 37.66 -4.29
C HIS A 544 -26.64 38.43 -3.23
N THR A 545 -27.10 39.64 -2.90
CA THR A 545 -26.69 40.41 -1.72
C THR A 545 -27.08 39.67 -0.44
N ALA A 546 -26.11 39.19 0.33
CA ALA A 546 -26.29 38.81 1.72
C ALA A 546 -25.33 39.62 2.59
N ALA A 547 -25.88 40.64 3.25
CA ALA A 547 -25.21 41.38 4.30
C ALA A 547 -25.02 40.47 5.52
N HIS A 548 -23.77 40.18 5.89
CA HIS A 548 -23.45 39.77 7.25
C HIS A 548 -22.25 40.56 7.76
N THR A 549 -22.58 41.49 8.65
CA THR A 549 -21.70 42.24 9.52
C THR A 549 -20.99 41.28 10.47
N THR A 550 -19.67 41.19 10.40
CA THR A 550 -18.85 40.60 11.47
C THR A 550 -17.79 41.61 11.90
N GLN A 551 -17.91 42.02 13.15
CA GLN A 551 -17.09 43.01 13.82
C GLN A 551 -15.63 42.54 13.92
N HIS A 552 -14.71 43.36 13.45
CA HIS A 552 -13.29 43.28 13.77
C HIS A 552 -13.07 43.68 15.23
N THR A 553 -12.66 42.74 16.08
CA THR A 553 -11.88 43.06 17.28
C THR A 553 -10.40 43.03 16.93
N THR A 554 -9.81 44.21 16.88
CA THR A 554 -8.37 44.47 16.76
C THR A 554 -7.68 44.22 18.10
N HIS A 555 -6.70 43.31 18.13
CA HIS A 555 -5.62 43.39 19.10
C HIS A 555 -4.29 43.58 18.36
N THR A 556 -3.81 44.81 18.45
CA THR A 556 -2.49 45.29 18.05
C THR A 556 -1.43 44.79 19.03
N HIS A 557 -0.41 44.08 18.54
CA HIS A 557 0.91 44.14 19.15
C HIS A 557 1.98 44.32 18.08
N THR A 558 2.58 45.49 18.14
CA THR A 558 3.74 45.98 17.40
C THR A 558 5.02 45.32 17.92
N HIS A 559 5.83 44.74 17.04
CA HIS A 559 7.29 44.80 17.16
C HIS A 559 7.94 44.77 15.77
N THR A 560 8.66 45.85 15.49
CA THR A 560 9.53 46.10 14.35
C THR A 560 10.87 45.36 14.51
N HIS A 561 11.35 44.66 13.47
CA HIS A 561 12.76 44.70 13.07
C HIS A 561 13.01 44.05 11.69
N THR A 562 13.47 44.89 10.76
CA THR A 562 14.52 44.71 9.73
C THR A 562 14.46 43.57 8.70
N HIS A 563 14.33 44.00 7.44
CA HIS A 563 14.53 43.27 6.20
C HIS A 563 15.87 42.52 6.09
N THR A 564 15.80 41.26 5.66
CA THR A 564 16.75 40.63 4.74
C THR A 564 15.97 39.82 3.70
N HIS A 565 16.22 40.13 2.43
CA HIS A 565 15.64 39.43 1.27
C HIS A 565 16.21 38.02 1.15
N THR A 566 15.34 37.02 1.14
CA THR A 566 15.59 35.71 0.52
C THR A 566 14.33 35.28 -0.20
N HIS A 567 14.44 35.05 -1.51
CA HIS A 567 13.37 34.59 -2.38
C HIS A 567 12.70 33.32 -1.83
N THR A 568 11.41 33.42 -1.50
CA THR A 568 10.53 32.27 -1.28
C THR A 568 9.39 32.38 -2.29
N HIS A 569 9.29 31.40 -3.20
CA HIS A 569 8.10 31.18 -4.00
C HIS A 569 6.93 30.88 -3.06
N THR A 570 6.05 31.86 -2.87
CA THR A 570 4.78 31.68 -2.16
C THR A 570 3.72 31.22 -3.15
N HIS A 571 3.52 29.90 -3.26
CA HIS A 571 2.26 29.37 -3.79
C HIS A 571 1.17 29.61 -2.73
N THR A 572 0.33 30.60 -3.00
CA THR A 572 -0.83 30.93 -2.16
C THR A 572 -2.05 30.35 -2.86
N HIS A 573 -2.49 29.16 -2.45
CA HIS A 573 -3.80 28.63 -2.87
C HIS A 573 -4.86 29.10 -1.87
N PHE A 574 -5.75 29.97 -2.33
CA PHE A 574 -7.06 30.20 -1.71
C PHE A 574 -8.11 30.16 -2.81
N ILE A 575 -9.08 29.24 -2.69
CA ILE A 575 -10.36 29.36 -3.38
C ILE A 575 -11.43 29.25 -2.30
N LEU A 576 -12.17 30.35 -2.13
CA LEU A 576 -13.35 30.47 -1.29
C LEU A 576 -14.32 31.33 -2.08
N SER A 577 -15.40 30.75 -2.61
CA SER A 577 -16.74 31.37 -2.58
C SER A 577 -17.81 30.48 -3.19
N THR A 578 -18.99 30.57 -2.60
CA THR A 578 -20.26 29.88 -2.83
C THR A 578 -21.17 30.66 -3.78
N PHE A 579 -21.46 30.23 -5.02
CA PHE A 579 -22.56 30.78 -5.85
C PHE A 579 -23.07 29.75 -6.89
N THR A 580 -24.33 29.84 -7.33
CA THR A 580 -25.03 28.98 -8.32
C THR A 580 -25.53 29.80 -9.52
N PRO A 581 -25.86 29.22 -10.71
CA PRO A 581 -25.55 27.91 -11.29
C PRO A 581 -24.68 27.96 -12.60
N ALA A 582 -24.07 26.82 -12.95
CA ALA A 582 -23.26 26.52 -14.16
C ALA A 582 -21.95 27.32 -14.33
N GLU A 583 -21.01 27.14 -13.41
CA GLU A 583 -19.63 27.67 -13.51
C GLU A 583 -18.76 26.76 -14.40
N LEU A 584 -18.00 27.36 -15.32
CA LEU A 584 -17.10 26.63 -16.22
C LEU A 584 -15.69 27.16 -16.07
N ALA A 585 -14.94 26.50 -15.20
CA ALA A 585 -13.48 26.43 -15.23
C ALA A 585 -12.60 27.63 -14.91
N VAL A 586 -11.59 27.29 -14.11
CA VAL A 586 -10.27 27.91 -14.04
C VAL A 586 -9.41 27.36 -15.18
N LEU A 587 -8.74 28.21 -15.97
CA LEU A 587 -7.72 27.77 -16.93
C LEU A 587 -6.40 27.54 -16.18
N THR A 588 -5.78 26.37 -16.26
CA THR A 588 -4.44 26.13 -15.66
C THR A 588 -3.45 25.68 -16.75
N PHE A 589 -2.29 26.32 -16.80
CA PHE A 589 -1.12 25.92 -17.57
C PHE A 589 -0.17 25.08 -16.72
#